data_AF-A0A4S4KL04-F1
#
_entry.id   AF-A0A4S4KL04-F1
#
_cell.length_a   1.000
_cell.length_b   1.000
_cell.length_c   1.000
_cell.angle_alpha   90.00
_cell.angle_beta   90.00
_cell.angle_gamma   90.00
#
_symmetry.space_group_name_H-M   'P 1'
#
loop_
_entity.id
_entity.type
_entity.pdbx_description
1 polymer ?
#
loop_
_entity_poly.entity_id
_entity_poly.type
_entity_poly.pdbx_seq_one_letter_code
_entity_poly.pdbx_strand_id
1 'polypeptide(L)'
;MANDATGHVAMFANIVQPSIVSLFSSTSSHALQLFSQHVDPSPALKSDSLIHFLDDATSLPAPPAPGSLIRPANSLDPRNDLDGSDDEDENTNEEASEGRKLCQTVLHIQSPTIRTTYICCPPSLSSSADSTLASSSALQHSWTPDTPAPRSVDLELGLTLPWMHLQVRNLGREWAFEVGVADRAGTKGIIRCSTFQKEPSVKRHHDPVLLHLPLRFPHASSRPLTTWNTISLDLGVTMQQFRIISASQHGGIIQADGEDEEIEETSGQQEDALRQTNNANVPLPSGTFGKVLYLKVYANCRLRRIWLSEDRRSVLPWEFGMYASAQE
;
A
#
# COMPACT_ATOMS: atom_id res chain seq x y z
N MET A 1 15.48 4.53 -22.88
CA MET A 1 15.39 3.49 -21.83
C MET A 1 16.66 2.66 -21.92
N ALA A 2 17.42 2.53 -20.84
CA ALA A 2 18.63 1.71 -20.83
C ALA A 2 18.29 0.38 -20.16
N ASN A 3 18.59 -0.73 -20.83
CA ASN A 3 18.45 -2.06 -20.27
C ASN A 3 19.65 -2.32 -19.36
N ASP A 4 19.41 -2.69 -18.10
CA ASP A 4 20.43 -3.39 -17.33
C ASP A 4 20.65 -4.79 -17.95
N ALA A 5 21.84 -5.36 -17.77
CA ALA A 5 22.23 -6.68 -18.30
C ALA A 5 21.29 -7.83 -17.84
N THR A 6 20.38 -7.54 -16.90
CA THR A 6 19.36 -8.42 -16.33
C THR A 6 17.98 -8.31 -16.99
N GLY A 7 17.77 -7.39 -17.95
CA GLY A 7 16.48 -7.23 -18.65
C GLY A 7 15.42 -6.44 -17.86
N HIS A 8 15.78 -5.86 -16.72
CA HIS A 8 14.92 -4.96 -15.95
C HIS A 8 14.98 -3.53 -16.50
N VAL A 9 13.82 -2.88 -16.62
CA VAL A 9 13.71 -1.48 -17.02
C VAL A 9 13.31 -0.68 -15.79
N ALA A 10 14.12 0.31 -15.41
CA ALA A 10 13.83 1.21 -14.31
C ALA A 10 13.41 2.59 -14.83
N MET A 11 12.21 3.03 -14.46
CA MET A 11 11.57 4.26 -14.96
C MET A 11 12.39 5.51 -14.66
N PHE A 12 12.98 5.61 -13.46
CA PHE A 12 13.71 6.78 -12.99
C PHE A 12 15.23 6.58 -12.88
N ALA A 13 15.79 5.47 -13.38
CA ALA A 13 17.21 5.14 -13.19
C ALA A 13 18.19 6.11 -13.87
N ASN A 14 17.79 6.75 -14.98
CA ASN A 14 18.66 7.66 -15.75
C ASN A 14 18.32 9.15 -15.51
N ILE A 15 17.56 9.45 -14.46
CA ILE A 15 17.12 10.80 -14.15
C ILE A 15 17.90 11.28 -12.93
N VAL A 16 18.39 12.52 -12.97
CA VAL A 16 18.93 13.19 -11.79
C VAL A 16 17.80 13.35 -10.78
N GLN A 17 17.87 12.61 -9.67
CA GLN A 17 16.82 12.63 -8.66
C GLN A 17 16.96 13.88 -7.78
N PRO A 18 15.98 14.82 -7.80
CA PRO A 18 15.96 15.91 -6.84
C PRO A 18 15.77 15.38 -5.42
N SER A 19 15.98 16.24 -4.41
CA SER A 19 15.79 15.88 -3.00
C SER A 19 14.34 15.49 -2.64
N ILE A 20 13.37 15.80 -3.51
CA ILE A 20 11.95 15.42 -3.38
C ILE A 20 11.41 15.01 -4.75
N VAL A 21 10.81 13.82 -4.83
CA VAL A 21 10.10 13.33 -6.03
C VAL A 21 8.64 13.06 -5.68
N SER A 22 7.72 13.82 -6.28
CA SER A 22 6.28 13.54 -6.17
C SER A 22 5.86 12.48 -7.18
N LEU A 23 5.26 11.40 -6.70
CA LEU A 23 4.72 10.33 -7.54
C LEU A 23 3.24 10.53 -7.85
N PHE A 24 2.47 11.01 -6.86
CA PHE A 24 1.03 11.20 -6.98
C PHE A 24 0.62 12.52 -6.35
N SER A 25 -0.27 13.24 -7.04
CA SER A 25 -0.99 14.38 -6.50
C SER A 25 -2.41 14.37 -7.05
N SER A 26 -3.41 14.35 -6.16
CA SER A 26 -4.83 14.30 -6.54
C SER A 26 -5.34 15.56 -7.25
N THR A 27 -4.56 16.65 -7.23
CA THR A 27 -4.88 17.91 -7.93
C THR A 27 -4.14 18.05 -9.26
N SER A 28 -3.33 17.05 -9.64
CA SER A 28 -2.70 17.00 -10.97
C SER A 28 -3.73 16.65 -12.05
N SER A 29 -3.57 17.24 -13.24
CA SER A 29 -4.40 16.92 -14.41
C SER A 29 -4.29 15.46 -14.85
N HIS A 30 -3.15 14.81 -14.58
CA HIS A 30 -2.89 13.41 -14.92
C HIS A 30 -2.39 12.64 -13.69
N ALA A 31 -3.13 12.75 -12.58
CA ALA A 31 -2.74 12.22 -11.27
C ALA A 31 -2.32 10.74 -11.27
N LEU A 32 -2.92 9.91 -12.14
CA LEU A 32 -2.66 8.47 -12.23
C LEU A 32 -1.76 8.07 -13.41
N GLN A 33 -1.08 9.02 -14.07
CA GLN A 33 -0.25 8.72 -15.25
C GLN A 33 0.86 7.69 -14.98
N LEU A 34 1.38 7.65 -13.77
CA LEU A 34 2.43 6.71 -13.34
C LEU A 34 1.86 5.43 -12.71
N PHE A 35 0.53 5.27 -12.66
CA PHE A 35 -0.12 4.22 -11.90
C PHE A 35 -0.98 3.32 -12.80
N SER A 36 -0.89 2.01 -12.62
CA SER A 36 -1.97 1.11 -13.00
C SER A 36 -3.07 1.14 -11.95
N GLN A 37 -4.30 0.94 -12.41
CA GLN A 37 -5.48 0.80 -11.56
C GLN A 37 -5.99 -0.62 -11.69
N HIS A 38 -6.27 -1.25 -10.57
CA HIS A 38 -6.92 -2.55 -10.53
C HIS A 38 -8.14 -2.42 -9.63
N VAL A 39 -9.31 -2.73 -10.16
CA VAL A 39 -10.58 -2.78 -9.43
C VAL A 39 -11.05 -4.22 -9.46
N ASP A 40 -11.61 -4.70 -8.35
CA ASP A 40 -12.11 -6.08 -8.25
C ASP A 40 -13.04 -6.40 -9.45
N PRO A 41 -12.70 -7.42 -10.27
CA PRO A 41 -13.47 -7.73 -11.47
C PRO A 41 -14.80 -8.45 -11.18
N SER A 42 -15.02 -8.87 -9.92
CA SER A 42 -16.22 -9.60 -9.52
C SER A 42 -17.49 -8.79 -9.80
N PRO A 43 -18.44 -9.31 -10.61
CA PRO A 43 -19.71 -8.63 -10.88
C PRO A 43 -20.51 -8.29 -9.62
N ALA A 44 -20.39 -9.12 -8.57
CA ALA A 44 -21.08 -8.94 -7.30
C ALA A 44 -20.58 -7.73 -6.50
N LEU A 45 -19.39 -7.20 -6.81
CA LEU A 45 -18.75 -6.11 -6.07
C LEU A 45 -18.70 -4.80 -6.86
N LYS A 46 -19.34 -4.71 -8.02
CA LYS A 46 -19.29 -3.51 -8.88
C LYS A 46 -19.82 -2.24 -8.20
N SER A 47 -20.73 -2.38 -7.23
CA SER A 47 -21.27 -1.26 -6.44
C SER A 47 -20.32 -0.76 -5.35
N ASP A 48 -19.42 -1.62 -4.88
CA ASP A 48 -18.65 -1.40 -3.65
C ASP A 48 -17.14 -1.25 -3.92
N SER A 49 -16.67 -1.74 -5.07
CA SER A 49 -15.28 -1.67 -5.52
C SER A 49 -15.10 -0.57 -6.55
N LEU A 50 -14.40 0.51 -6.19
CA LEU A 50 -14.11 1.60 -7.14
C LEU A 50 -12.87 2.42 -6.76
N ILE A 51 -12.36 3.11 -7.79
CA ILE A 51 -11.33 4.14 -7.72
C ILE A 51 -11.92 5.40 -8.37
N HIS A 52 -12.05 6.49 -7.63
CA HIS A 52 -12.78 7.68 -8.09
C HIS A 52 -12.25 8.98 -7.50
N PHE A 53 -12.22 10.05 -8.28
CA PHE A 53 -11.88 11.38 -7.77
C PHE A 53 -13.11 12.12 -7.26
N LEU A 54 -13.01 12.65 -6.05
CA LEU A 54 -14.05 13.45 -5.42
C LEU A 54 -13.46 14.55 -4.55
N ASP A 55 -14.24 15.57 -4.24
CA ASP A 55 -13.93 16.56 -3.22
C ASP A 55 -14.12 15.96 -1.82
N ASP A 56 -13.14 16.13 -0.94
CA ASP A 56 -13.14 15.45 0.36
C ASP A 56 -14.23 15.94 1.32
N ALA A 57 -14.61 17.22 1.23
CA ALA A 57 -15.64 17.83 2.06
C ALA A 57 -17.05 17.38 1.63
N THR A 58 -17.33 17.46 0.33
CA THR A 58 -18.67 17.23 -0.24
C THR A 58 -18.89 15.79 -0.70
N SER A 59 -17.82 15.02 -0.92
CA SER A 59 -17.88 13.68 -1.54
C SER A 59 -18.48 13.69 -2.95
N LEU A 60 -18.32 14.79 -3.68
CA LEU A 60 -18.80 14.97 -5.05
C LEU A 60 -17.63 15.09 -6.06
N PRO A 61 -17.81 14.67 -7.33
CA PRO A 61 -19.02 14.06 -7.88
C PRO A 61 -19.25 12.65 -7.35
N ALA A 62 -20.50 12.19 -7.35
CA ALA A 62 -20.81 10.80 -7.05
C ALA A 62 -20.14 9.86 -8.07
N PRO A 63 -19.73 8.64 -7.66
CA PRO A 63 -19.21 7.67 -8.59
C PRO A 63 -20.27 7.30 -9.65
N PRO A 64 -19.86 6.95 -10.88
CA PRO A 64 -20.78 6.42 -11.88
C PRO A 64 -21.50 5.16 -11.39
N ALA A 65 -22.77 4.99 -11.77
CA ALA A 65 -23.51 3.77 -11.48
C ALA A 65 -22.77 2.52 -12.04
N PRO A 66 -22.73 1.39 -11.32
CA PRO A 66 -23.48 1.10 -10.09
C PRO A 66 -22.76 1.50 -8.79
N GLY A 67 -21.65 2.23 -8.85
CA GLY A 67 -20.82 2.56 -7.69
C GLY A 67 -21.55 3.37 -6.63
N SER A 68 -21.27 3.08 -5.36
CA SER A 68 -21.84 3.79 -4.20
C SER A 68 -20.77 4.03 -3.16
N LEU A 69 -20.67 5.25 -2.63
CA LEU A 69 -19.63 5.59 -1.65
C LEU A 69 -19.94 5.02 -0.27
N ILE A 70 -18.95 4.41 0.35
CA ILE A 70 -19.01 3.97 1.74
C ILE A 70 -19.09 5.20 2.66
N ARG A 71 -20.02 5.16 3.63
CA ARG A 71 -20.06 6.11 4.75
C ARG A 71 -18.99 5.74 5.79
N PRO A 72 -18.19 6.71 6.28
CA PRO A 72 -17.24 6.46 7.37
C PRO A 72 -17.96 5.91 8.61
N ALA A 73 -17.36 4.92 9.28
CA ALA A 73 -17.97 4.25 10.44
C ALA A 73 -18.27 5.19 11.64
N ASN A 74 -17.67 6.38 11.68
CA ASN A 74 -17.92 7.38 12.72
C ASN A 74 -19.26 8.11 12.55
N SER A 75 -20.07 7.79 11.52
CA SER A 75 -21.43 8.33 11.35
C SER A 75 -22.52 7.46 12.00
N LEU A 76 -22.15 6.45 12.80
CA LEU A 76 -23.10 5.68 13.60
C LEU A 76 -23.26 6.39 14.95
N ASP A 77 -24.39 7.06 15.10
CA ASP A 77 -24.89 7.54 16.39
C ASP A 77 -24.85 6.39 17.41
N PRO A 78 -24.23 6.57 18.59
CA PRO A 78 -24.32 5.60 19.67
C PRO A 78 -25.71 5.51 20.31
N ARG A 79 -26.70 6.26 19.81
CA ARG A 79 -27.96 6.56 20.52
C ARG A 79 -29.16 5.69 20.17
N ASN A 80 -29.03 4.68 19.31
CA ASN A 80 -30.21 3.92 18.88
C ASN A 80 -30.44 2.56 19.55
N ASP A 81 -29.67 2.25 20.59
CA ASP A 81 -29.97 1.11 21.46
C ASP A 81 -30.09 1.59 22.91
N LEU A 82 -31.35 1.71 23.37
CA LEU A 82 -31.85 1.75 24.76
C LEU A 82 -32.62 3.03 25.16
N ASP A 83 -33.93 2.79 25.25
CA ASP A 83 -34.89 3.28 26.24
C ASP A 83 -35.37 4.74 26.14
N GLY A 84 -36.70 4.87 26.12
CA GLY A 84 -37.40 6.13 26.07
C GLY A 84 -37.29 6.84 27.42
N SER A 85 -36.64 8.00 27.40
CA SER A 85 -36.88 9.03 28.41
C SER A 85 -36.84 10.39 27.72
N ASP A 86 -38.01 11.02 27.69
CA ASP A 86 -38.21 12.40 27.27
C ASP A 86 -37.44 13.31 28.24
N ASP A 87 -36.38 13.94 27.76
CA ASP A 87 -35.85 15.17 28.33
C ASP A 87 -35.36 16.05 27.17
N GLU A 88 -36.13 17.10 26.91
CA GLU A 88 -35.82 18.18 25.99
C GLU A 88 -34.67 19.01 26.57
N ASP A 89 -33.46 18.85 26.04
CA ASP A 89 -32.40 19.85 26.17
C ASP A 89 -31.84 20.20 24.79
N GLU A 90 -32.18 21.41 24.35
CA GLU A 90 -31.69 22.06 23.15
C GLU A 90 -30.15 22.19 23.15
N ASN A 91 -29.57 21.97 21.97
CA ASN A 91 -28.34 22.61 21.51
C ASN A 91 -26.99 22.00 21.96
N THR A 92 -26.76 20.72 21.65
CA THR A 92 -25.39 20.20 21.48
C THR A 92 -25.03 20.11 20.01
N ASN A 93 -24.09 20.97 19.57
CA ASN A 93 -23.38 20.85 18.29
C ASN A 93 -22.75 19.45 18.15
N GLU A 94 -23.48 18.51 17.56
CA GLU A 94 -23.06 17.13 17.28
C GLU A 94 -22.10 17.02 16.08
N GLU A 95 -21.61 18.14 15.52
CA GLU A 95 -20.55 18.14 14.49
C GLU A 95 -19.14 17.90 15.06
N ALA A 96 -18.97 17.78 16.39
CA ALA A 96 -17.67 17.73 17.04
C ALA A 96 -16.86 16.42 16.84
N SER A 97 -17.40 15.40 16.17
CA SER A 97 -16.72 14.10 16.00
C SER A 97 -16.11 13.89 14.60
N GLU A 98 -16.48 14.69 13.60
CA GLU A 98 -15.90 14.64 12.25
C GLU A 98 -14.81 15.71 12.13
N GLY A 99 -13.54 15.35 12.40
CA GLY A 99 -12.41 16.26 12.20
C GLY A 99 -12.44 16.93 10.82
N ARG A 100 -11.88 18.14 10.70
CA ARG A 100 -12.05 18.97 9.48
C ARG A 100 -11.64 18.21 8.21
N LYS A 101 -12.58 18.15 7.26
CA LYS A 101 -12.40 17.63 5.90
C LYS A 101 -11.59 18.64 5.08
N LEU A 102 -10.98 18.19 3.98
CA LEU A 102 -10.33 19.08 3.02
C LEU A 102 -11.34 19.52 1.96
N CYS A 103 -11.39 20.81 1.63
CA CYS A 103 -12.13 21.30 0.46
C CYS A 103 -11.26 21.16 -0.81
N GLN A 104 -10.85 19.92 -1.11
CA GLN A 104 -9.97 19.60 -2.23
C GLN A 104 -10.32 18.25 -2.86
N THR A 105 -10.01 18.13 -4.15
CA THR A 105 -10.05 16.86 -4.88
C THR A 105 -9.06 15.86 -4.31
N VAL A 106 -9.53 14.65 -4.06
CA VAL A 106 -8.77 13.51 -3.55
C VAL A 106 -9.17 12.24 -4.30
N LEU A 107 -8.27 11.26 -4.31
CA LEU A 107 -8.57 9.95 -4.87
C LEU A 107 -9.19 9.07 -3.79
N HIS A 108 -10.40 8.61 -4.03
CA HIS A 108 -11.11 7.64 -3.20
C HIS A 108 -10.88 6.23 -3.75
N ILE A 109 -10.44 5.31 -2.90
CA ILE A 109 -10.28 3.89 -3.24
C ILE A 109 -11.08 3.08 -2.22
N GLN A 110 -12.01 2.26 -2.66
CA GLN A 110 -12.82 1.43 -1.77
C GLN A 110 -13.07 0.04 -2.35
N SER A 111 -13.22 -0.94 -1.46
CA SER A 111 -13.55 -2.32 -1.78
C SER A 111 -13.79 -3.11 -0.49
N PRO A 112 -14.77 -4.03 -0.44
CA PRO A 112 -14.86 -5.00 0.65
C PRO A 112 -13.67 -5.99 0.63
N THR A 113 -13.07 -6.21 -0.54
CA THR A 113 -11.91 -7.07 -0.76
C THR A 113 -10.66 -6.21 -0.97
N ILE A 114 -9.92 -5.96 0.11
CA ILE A 114 -8.77 -5.02 0.12
C ILE A 114 -7.74 -5.37 -0.96
N ARG A 115 -7.46 -6.66 -1.15
CA ARG A 115 -6.34 -7.13 -1.99
C ARG A 115 -6.56 -6.96 -3.50
N THR A 116 -7.81 -6.82 -3.92
CA THR A 116 -8.22 -6.85 -5.33
C THR A 116 -8.60 -5.47 -5.87
N THR A 117 -8.59 -4.42 -5.05
CA THR A 117 -8.76 -3.05 -5.51
C THR A 117 -7.61 -2.18 -5.02
N TYR A 118 -6.79 -1.68 -5.94
CA TYR A 118 -5.57 -0.94 -5.64
C TYR A 118 -5.09 -0.08 -6.82
N ILE A 119 -4.18 0.84 -6.52
CA ILE A 119 -3.32 1.48 -7.52
C ILE A 119 -1.88 1.03 -7.32
N CYS A 120 -1.10 0.91 -8.40
CA CYS A 120 0.29 0.45 -8.36
C CYS A 120 1.18 1.31 -9.26
N CYS A 121 2.34 1.72 -8.76
CA CYS A 121 3.35 2.49 -9.48
C CYS A 121 4.70 1.75 -9.42
N PRO A 122 5.36 1.45 -10.54
CA PRO A 122 4.96 1.84 -11.89
C PRO A 122 3.76 0.98 -12.37
N PRO A 123 3.14 1.30 -13.52
CA PRO A 123 2.06 0.49 -14.06
C PRO A 123 2.58 -0.93 -14.33
N SER A 124 1.92 -1.93 -13.76
CA SER A 124 2.26 -3.33 -14.02
C SER A 124 2.03 -3.64 -15.49
N LEU A 125 3.10 -3.95 -16.23
CA LEU A 125 3.03 -4.53 -17.57
C LEU A 125 2.67 -6.02 -17.42
N SER A 126 1.46 -6.32 -16.97
CA SER A 126 0.90 -7.65 -17.18
C SER A 126 0.86 -7.86 -18.69
N SER A 127 1.43 -8.96 -19.20
CA SER A 127 1.24 -9.33 -20.60
C SER A 127 -0.25 -9.55 -20.82
N SER A 128 -0.96 -8.51 -21.27
CA SER A 128 -2.29 -8.64 -21.79
C SER A 128 -2.20 -9.47 -23.06
N ALA A 129 -2.38 -10.78 -22.90
CA ALA A 129 -3.06 -11.57 -23.90
C ALA A 129 -4.50 -11.06 -23.99
N ASP A 130 -4.66 -9.84 -24.48
CA ASP A 130 -5.91 -9.34 -25.02
C ASP A 130 -5.54 -8.51 -26.25
N SER A 131 -5.37 -9.26 -27.33
CA SER A 131 -5.24 -8.78 -28.68
C SER A 131 -6.52 -8.05 -29.06
N THR A 132 -6.53 -6.72 -29.01
CA THR A 132 -7.12 -5.87 -30.05
C THR A 132 -6.67 -4.43 -29.81
N LEU A 133 -6.19 -3.76 -30.85
CA LEU A 133 -5.77 -2.35 -30.89
C LEU A 133 -4.31 -2.04 -30.49
N ALA A 134 -3.36 -2.68 -31.17
CA ALA A 134 -2.05 -2.08 -31.43
C ALA A 134 -1.73 -2.19 -32.93
N SER A 135 -2.50 -1.49 -33.74
CA SER A 135 -2.19 -1.24 -35.15
C SER A 135 -1.37 0.04 -35.24
N SER A 136 -0.04 -0.05 -35.23
CA SER A 136 0.88 0.92 -35.84
C SER A 136 2.31 0.36 -35.88
N SER A 137 2.59 -0.41 -36.93
CA SER A 137 3.81 -0.37 -37.75
C SER A 137 5.14 0.04 -37.08
N ALA A 138 5.97 -0.93 -36.72
CA ALA A 138 7.31 -1.12 -37.28
C ALA A 138 7.96 -2.40 -36.70
N LEU A 139 8.68 -3.14 -37.55
CA LEU A 139 9.37 -4.42 -37.30
C LEU A 139 8.52 -5.68 -37.48
N GLN A 140 8.24 -5.97 -38.75
CA GLN A 140 7.84 -7.28 -39.22
C GLN A 140 9.08 -8.19 -39.24
N HIS A 141 9.39 -8.83 -38.11
CA HIS A 141 10.30 -9.97 -38.07
C HIS A 141 9.51 -11.26 -37.82
N SER A 142 9.59 -12.14 -38.83
CA SER A 142 9.19 -13.55 -38.89
C SER A 142 9.02 -14.23 -37.52
N TRP A 143 7.78 -14.61 -37.18
CA TRP A 143 7.46 -15.46 -36.03
C TRP A 143 7.88 -16.90 -36.34
N THR A 144 8.88 -17.44 -35.64
CA THR A 144 9.22 -18.87 -35.65
C THR A 144 8.69 -19.53 -34.36
N PRO A 145 8.17 -20.78 -34.42
CA PRO A 145 7.54 -21.44 -33.27
C PRO A 145 8.47 -21.73 -32.08
N ASP A 146 9.78 -21.54 -32.21
CA ASP A 146 10.79 -21.90 -31.21
C ASP A 146 11.32 -20.70 -30.38
N THR A 147 10.71 -19.52 -30.48
CA THR A 147 11.13 -18.38 -29.66
C THR A 147 10.34 -18.36 -28.35
N PRO A 148 10.98 -18.52 -27.16
CA PRO A 148 10.27 -18.44 -25.89
C PRO A 148 9.58 -17.08 -25.78
N ALA A 149 8.32 -17.08 -25.31
CA ALA A 149 7.52 -15.87 -25.13
C ALA A 149 8.35 -14.77 -24.45
N PRO A 150 8.26 -13.50 -24.91
CA PRO A 150 9.02 -12.42 -24.31
C PRO A 150 8.70 -12.38 -22.81
N ARG A 151 9.72 -12.62 -21.98
CA ARG A 151 9.63 -12.52 -20.52
C ARG A 151 9.07 -11.13 -20.20
N SER A 152 8.02 -11.07 -19.39
CA SER A 152 7.44 -9.82 -18.91
C SER A 152 8.57 -8.93 -18.40
N VAL A 153 8.72 -7.76 -19.00
CA VAL A 153 9.71 -6.79 -18.55
C VAL A 153 9.16 -6.19 -17.25
N ASP A 154 9.72 -6.61 -16.11
CA ASP A 154 9.39 -6.00 -14.83
C ASP A 154 9.88 -4.55 -14.86
N LEU A 155 8.92 -3.63 -14.98
CA LEU A 155 9.16 -2.20 -14.85
C LEU A 155 9.32 -1.87 -13.37
N GLU A 156 10.45 -1.29 -12.98
CA GLU A 156 10.74 -0.84 -11.62
C GLU A 156 10.76 0.70 -11.57
N LEU A 157 10.51 1.30 -10.39
CA LEU A 157 10.65 2.73 -10.18
C LEU A 157 12.11 3.17 -10.26
N GLY A 158 12.99 2.56 -9.46
CA GLY A 158 14.42 2.89 -9.43
C GLY A 158 14.75 4.18 -8.64
N LEU A 159 13.88 4.60 -7.73
CA LEU A 159 14.10 5.80 -6.91
C LEU A 159 14.96 5.47 -5.69
N THR A 160 15.99 6.28 -5.42
CA THR A 160 16.99 6.05 -4.35
C THR A 160 16.76 6.94 -3.13
N LEU A 161 15.63 7.66 -3.08
CA LEU A 161 15.24 8.49 -1.95
C LEU A 161 14.71 7.60 -0.80
N PRO A 162 15.27 7.70 0.42
CA PRO A 162 14.98 6.76 1.51
C PRO A 162 13.69 7.06 2.26
N TRP A 163 13.18 8.29 2.23
CA TRP A 163 11.92 8.62 2.89
C TRP A 163 10.76 8.51 1.92
N MET A 164 9.72 7.79 2.33
CA MET A 164 8.46 7.67 1.61
C MET A 164 7.34 8.28 2.43
N HIS A 165 6.48 9.06 1.77
CA HIS A 165 5.40 9.79 2.40
C HIS A 165 4.06 9.57 1.71
N LEU A 166 2.99 9.44 2.49
CA LEU A 166 1.62 9.36 1.99
C LEU A 166 0.71 10.27 2.81
N GLN A 167 -0.07 11.11 2.13
CA GLN A 167 -1.17 11.85 2.73
C GLN A 167 -2.47 11.09 2.50
N VAL A 168 -3.02 10.55 3.58
CA VAL A 168 -4.17 9.65 3.55
C VAL A 168 -5.20 10.00 4.61
N ARG A 169 -6.46 9.70 4.31
CA ARG A 169 -7.56 9.68 5.27
C ARG A 169 -8.09 8.26 5.37
N ASN A 170 -8.09 7.74 6.60
CA ASN A 170 -8.69 6.44 6.91
C ASN A 170 -10.22 6.55 6.84
N LEU A 171 -10.88 5.59 6.18
CA LEU A 171 -12.34 5.53 6.05
C LEU A 171 -13.02 4.74 7.18
N GLY A 172 -12.27 4.37 8.22
CA GLY A 172 -12.79 3.54 9.32
C GLY A 172 -12.94 2.07 8.93
N ARG A 173 -12.26 1.65 7.87
CA ARG A 173 -12.22 0.26 7.38
C ARG A 173 -10.78 -0.20 7.27
N GLU A 174 -10.62 -1.51 7.16
CA GLU A 174 -9.31 -2.11 6.97
C GLU A 174 -8.69 -1.65 5.64
N TRP A 175 -7.44 -1.20 5.69
CA TRP A 175 -6.67 -0.83 4.51
C TRP A 175 -5.17 -1.12 4.70
N ALA A 176 -4.43 -1.06 3.59
CA ALA A 176 -3.00 -1.31 3.56
C ALA A 176 -2.30 -0.54 2.44
N PHE A 177 -0.99 -0.45 2.54
CA PHE A 177 -0.13 -0.14 1.40
C PHE A 177 1.13 -1.01 1.47
N GLU A 178 1.81 -1.17 0.35
CA GLU A 178 3.09 -1.84 0.29
C GLU A 178 4.07 -1.13 -0.64
N VAL A 179 5.35 -1.32 -0.35
CA VAL A 179 6.47 -0.80 -1.13
C VAL A 179 7.46 -1.94 -1.36
N GLY A 180 7.77 -2.18 -2.64
CA GLY A 180 8.87 -3.05 -3.03
C GLY A 180 10.18 -2.28 -2.89
N VAL A 181 11.17 -2.89 -2.25
CA VAL A 181 12.49 -2.31 -2.00
C VAL A 181 13.59 -3.28 -2.39
N ALA A 182 14.75 -2.75 -2.74
CA ALA A 182 15.99 -3.52 -2.86
C ALA A 182 17.12 -2.84 -2.09
N ASP A 183 17.99 -3.63 -1.49
CA ASP A 183 19.25 -3.11 -0.93
C ASP A 183 20.28 -2.85 -2.05
N ARG A 184 21.42 -2.25 -1.70
CA ARG A 184 22.52 -2.00 -2.66
C ARG A 184 23.12 -3.28 -3.26
N ALA A 185 22.92 -4.44 -2.65
CA ALA A 185 23.33 -5.73 -3.20
C ALA A 185 22.28 -6.33 -4.16
N GLY A 186 21.12 -5.68 -4.31
CA GLY A 186 20.03 -6.13 -5.18
C GLY A 186 19.05 -7.09 -4.50
N THR A 187 19.18 -7.36 -3.20
CA THR A 187 18.27 -8.25 -2.47
C THR A 187 16.91 -7.57 -2.33
N LYS A 188 15.88 -8.17 -2.94
CA LYS A 188 14.51 -7.62 -2.98
C LYS A 188 13.71 -8.01 -1.75
N GLY A 189 12.82 -7.12 -1.32
CA GLY A 189 11.82 -7.38 -0.29
C GLY A 189 10.62 -6.47 -0.43
N ILE A 190 9.55 -6.80 0.29
CA ILE A 190 8.32 -6.03 0.32
C ILE A 190 8.08 -5.57 1.76
N ILE A 191 7.88 -4.28 1.95
CA ILE A 191 7.41 -3.72 3.22
C ILE A 191 5.93 -3.41 3.05
N ARG A 192 5.07 -4.06 3.84
CA ARG A 192 3.63 -3.82 3.86
C ARG A 192 3.23 -3.27 5.22
N CYS A 193 2.48 -2.18 5.22
CA CYS A 193 1.88 -1.60 6.41
C CYS A 193 0.36 -1.76 6.31
N SER A 194 -0.30 -2.30 7.33
CA SER A 194 -1.76 -2.44 7.32
C SER A 194 -2.43 -2.24 8.67
N THR A 195 -3.69 -1.82 8.65
CA THR A 195 -4.45 -1.55 9.88
C THR A 195 -4.93 -2.80 10.60
N PHE A 196 -4.91 -3.95 9.92
CA PHE A 196 -5.33 -5.25 10.44
C PHE A 196 -4.17 -6.11 10.97
N GLN A 197 -2.92 -5.71 10.74
CA GLN A 197 -1.77 -6.36 11.35
C GLN A 197 -1.63 -5.86 12.80
N LYS A 198 -1.52 -6.81 13.74
CA LYS A 198 -1.35 -6.49 15.17
C LYS A 198 0.12 -6.38 15.55
N GLU A 199 0.91 -7.39 15.19
CA GLU A 199 2.33 -7.51 15.51
C GLU A 199 3.20 -7.50 14.25
N PRO A 200 4.42 -6.95 14.28
CA PRO A 200 5.35 -7.08 13.15
C PRO A 200 5.65 -8.54 12.80
N SER A 201 5.70 -8.89 11.51
CA SER A 201 6.02 -10.26 11.08
C SER A 201 6.81 -10.29 9.78
N VAL A 202 7.71 -11.27 9.63
CA VAL A 202 8.42 -11.56 8.38
C VAL A 202 7.89 -12.87 7.79
N LYS A 203 7.49 -12.84 6.52
CA LYS A 203 6.99 -14.01 5.77
C LYS A 203 8.01 -14.38 4.71
N ARG A 204 8.87 -15.36 5.03
CA ARG A 204 9.95 -15.84 4.13
C ARG A 204 9.46 -16.67 2.94
N HIS A 205 8.26 -17.24 3.02
CA HIS A 205 7.65 -17.98 1.91
C HIS A 205 7.08 -17.06 0.81
N HIS A 206 7.04 -15.75 1.05
CA HIS A 206 6.68 -14.79 0.02
C HIS A 206 7.91 -14.55 -0.87
N ASP A 207 7.68 -14.45 -2.18
CA ASP A 207 8.72 -14.07 -3.14
C ASP A 207 8.33 -12.74 -3.81
N PRO A 208 9.09 -11.65 -3.60
CA PRO A 208 10.18 -11.48 -2.62
C PRO A 208 9.71 -11.54 -1.16
N VAL A 209 10.63 -11.66 -0.19
CA VAL A 209 10.30 -11.74 1.25
C VAL A 209 9.44 -10.55 1.69
N LEU A 210 8.40 -10.83 2.49
CA LEU A 210 7.46 -9.82 2.97
C LEU A 210 7.67 -9.48 4.45
N LEU A 211 8.00 -8.23 4.75
CA LEU A 211 7.89 -7.63 6.07
C LEU A 211 6.52 -6.97 6.21
N HIS A 212 5.71 -7.44 7.17
CA HIS A 212 4.36 -6.94 7.41
C HIS A 212 4.29 -6.24 8.78
N LEU A 213 4.10 -4.92 8.75
CA LEU A 213 4.08 -4.04 9.90
C LEU A 213 2.65 -3.58 10.25
N PRO A 214 2.34 -3.38 11.55
CA PRO A 214 1.09 -2.75 11.99
C PRO A 214 1.07 -1.27 11.62
N LEU A 215 -0.08 -0.80 11.12
CA LEU A 215 -0.37 0.60 10.88
C LEU A 215 -1.47 1.08 11.82
N ARG A 216 -1.16 2.05 12.69
CA ARG A 216 -2.13 2.64 13.62
C ARG A 216 -2.24 4.13 13.37
N PHE A 217 -3.47 4.61 13.32
CA PHE A 217 -3.77 6.03 13.26
C PHE A 217 -3.91 6.57 14.68
N PRO A 218 -3.57 7.86 14.93
CA PRO A 218 -3.87 8.49 16.19
C PRO A 218 -5.35 8.33 16.55
N HIS A 219 -5.64 8.09 17.83
CA HIS A 219 -7.02 8.06 18.31
C HIS A 219 -7.71 9.39 18.00
N ALA A 220 -9.01 9.34 17.69
CA ALA A 220 -9.80 10.54 17.51
C ALA A 220 -9.76 11.35 18.82
N SER A 221 -9.13 12.52 18.78
CA SER A 221 -9.24 13.51 19.85
C SER A 221 -10.62 14.15 19.81
N SER A 222 -11.10 14.72 20.92
CA SER A 222 -12.36 15.50 20.95
C SER A 222 -12.34 16.76 20.06
N ARG A 223 -11.18 17.17 19.54
CA ARG A 223 -11.02 18.30 18.61
C ARG A 223 -9.96 18.02 17.55
N PRO A 224 -10.18 17.07 16.62
CA PRO A 224 -9.17 16.77 15.60
C PRO A 224 -9.09 17.93 14.61
N LEU A 225 -7.89 18.51 14.43
CA LEU A 225 -7.67 19.58 13.46
C LEU A 225 -7.99 19.14 12.02
N THR A 226 -7.78 17.86 11.70
CA THR A 226 -8.18 17.23 10.44
C THR A 226 -8.26 15.72 10.58
N THR A 227 -9.06 15.05 9.74
CA THR A 227 -9.06 13.58 9.61
C THR A 227 -7.90 13.03 8.76
N TRP A 228 -7.10 13.90 8.17
CA TRP A 228 -5.98 13.55 7.31
C TRP A 228 -4.70 13.30 8.11
N ASN A 229 -3.93 12.32 7.66
CA ASN A 229 -2.66 11.93 8.27
C ASN A 229 -1.57 11.89 7.21
N THR A 230 -0.36 12.33 7.59
CA THR A 230 0.85 12.10 6.80
C THR A 230 1.62 10.93 7.41
N ILE A 231 1.67 9.82 6.69
CA ILE A 231 2.51 8.66 7.03
C ILE A 231 3.88 8.90 6.42
N SER A 232 4.93 8.79 7.22
CA SER A 232 6.32 8.96 6.79
C SER A 232 7.13 7.74 7.20
N LEU A 233 7.75 7.06 6.24
CA LEU A 233 8.51 5.84 6.45
C LEU A 233 9.95 6.03 5.98
N ASP A 234 10.91 5.78 6.88
CA ASP A 234 12.32 5.64 6.51
C ASP A 234 12.56 4.22 6.01
N LEU A 235 12.72 4.06 4.70
CA LEU A 235 12.91 2.75 4.08
C LEU A 235 14.26 2.14 4.46
N GLY A 236 15.28 2.95 4.74
CA GLY A 236 16.59 2.48 5.21
C GLY A 236 16.51 1.82 6.57
N VAL A 237 15.95 2.52 7.55
CA VAL A 237 15.76 1.99 8.91
C VAL A 237 14.76 0.83 8.91
N THR A 238 13.70 0.92 8.12
CA THR A 238 12.66 -0.12 8.08
C THR A 238 13.18 -1.42 7.46
N MET A 239 14.06 -1.36 6.47
CA MET A 239 14.68 -2.55 5.89
C MET A 239 15.48 -3.37 6.91
N GLN A 240 16.06 -2.74 7.94
CA GLN A 240 16.79 -3.48 8.98
C GLN A 240 15.86 -4.40 9.79
N GLN A 241 14.56 -4.12 9.82
CA GLN A 241 13.56 -4.89 10.55
C GLN A 241 13.36 -6.30 9.98
N PHE A 242 13.66 -6.54 8.70
CA PHE A 242 13.64 -7.89 8.13
C PHE A 242 14.51 -8.85 8.94
N ARG A 243 15.70 -8.42 9.37
CA ARG A 243 16.59 -9.26 10.19
C ARG A 243 16.16 -9.33 11.64
N ILE A 244 15.83 -8.19 12.25
CA ILE A 244 15.50 -8.10 13.68
C ILE A 244 14.30 -9.01 13.99
N ILE A 245 13.21 -8.84 13.25
CA ILE A 245 11.97 -9.60 13.46
C ILE A 245 12.17 -11.06 13.08
N SER A 246 12.93 -11.33 12.01
CA SER A 246 13.14 -12.71 11.61
C SER A 246 14.00 -13.49 12.62
N ALA A 247 14.96 -12.85 13.29
CA ALA A 247 15.72 -13.45 14.37
C ALA A 247 14.85 -13.73 15.61
N SER A 248 13.97 -12.79 16.00
CA SER A 248 13.07 -12.99 17.14
C SER A 248 12.04 -14.09 16.90
N GLN A 249 11.57 -14.26 15.66
CA GLN A 249 10.66 -15.34 15.29
C GLN A 249 11.29 -16.74 15.36
N HIS A 250 12.62 -16.86 15.18
CA HIS A 250 13.33 -18.15 15.29
C HIS A 250 13.77 -18.46 16.73
N GLY A 251 13.97 -17.45 17.58
CA GLY A 251 14.40 -17.63 18.97
C GLY A 251 13.32 -18.17 19.92
N GLY A 252 12.06 -18.25 19.50
CA GLY A 252 10.94 -18.73 20.32
C GLY A 252 10.74 -20.25 20.35
N ILE A 253 11.59 -21.05 19.68
CA ILE A 253 11.43 -22.52 19.59
C ILE A 253 12.36 -23.27 20.57
N ILE A 254 13.29 -22.59 21.27
CA ILE A 254 14.16 -23.23 22.26
C ILE A 254 13.82 -22.72 23.66
N GLN A 255 12.65 -23.13 24.18
CA GLN A 255 12.38 -23.18 25.62
C GLN A 255 11.10 -24.00 25.88
N ALA A 256 11.28 -25.32 25.94
CA ALA A 256 10.42 -26.23 26.68
C ALA A 256 11.32 -27.39 27.14
N ASP A 257 12.05 -27.15 28.22
CA ASP A 257 12.74 -28.21 28.96
C ASP A 257 11.68 -29.04 29.72
N GLY A 258 11.74 -30.35 29.56
CA GLY A 258 11.33 -31.36 30.55
C GLY A 258 9.83 -31.69 30.63
N GLU A 259 9.44 -32.82 30.05
CA GLU A 259 9.16 -34.07 30.80
C GLU A 259 8.56 -35.11 29.85
N ASP A 260 9.12 -36.32 29.96
CA ASP A 260 8.74 -37.63 29.41
C ASP A 260 7.41 -37.76 28.65
N GLU A 261 7.45 -38.26 27.40
CA GLU A 261 6.43 -39.21 26.91
C GLU A 261 6.90 -39.99 25.67
N GLU A 262 6.47 -41.24 25.63
CA GLU A 262 6.96 -42.34 24.82
C GLU A 262 6.69 -42.20 23.30
N ILE A 263 7.55 -42.88 22.54
CA ILE A 263 7.55 -42.94 21.08
C ILE A 263 6.33 -43.74 20.58
N GLU A 264 5.42 -43.10 19.84
CA GLU A 264 4.58 -43.78 18.84
C GLU A 264 4.89 -43.24 17.44
N GLU A 265 5.58 -44.09 16.66
CA GLU A 265 5.86 -43.89 15.24
C GLU A 265 4.56 -43.89 14.42
N THR A 266 4.08 -42.71 14.03
CA THR A 266 3.08 -42.57 12.97
C THR A 266 3.70 -41.97 11.72
N SER A 267 3.77 -42.81 10.69
CA SER A 267 4.29 -42.58 9.35
C SER A 267 3.45 -41.54 8.58
N GLY A 268 3.76 -40.26 8.78
CA GLY A 268 3.16 -39.16 8.01
C GLY A 268 3.94 -37.84 7.98
N GLN A 269 5.09 -37.72 8.66
CA GLN A 269 5.76 -36.44 8.91
C GLN A 269 6.97 -36.13 8.01
N GLN A 270 7.21 -36.89 6.93
CA GLN A 270 8.43 -36.75 6.14
C GLN A 270 8.39 -35.60 5.11
N GLU A 271 7.21 -35.10 4.72
CA GLU A 271 7.09 -34.00 3.75
C GLU A 271 7.20 -32.60 4.37
N ASP A 272 6.78 -32.41 5.63
CA ASP A 272 6.86 -31.10 6.31
C ASP A 272 8.28 -30.78 6.83
N ALA A 273 9.04 -31.80 7.23
CA ALA A 273 10.44 -31.64 7.66
C ALA A 273 11.38 -31.21 6.52
N LEU A 274 11.10 -31.63 5.27
CA LEU A 274 11.87 -31.22 4.08
C LEU A 274 11.56 -29.78 3.64
N ARG A 275 10.38 -29.23 3.99
CA ARG A 275 10.05 -27.82 3.75
C ARG A 275 10.69 -26.89 4.77
N GLN A 276 10.88 -27.33 6.01
CA GLN A 276 11.47 -26.49 7.07
C GLN A 276 12.98 -26.29 6.91
N THR A 277 13.72 -27.26 6.39
CA THR A 277 15.18 -27.15 6.20
C THR A 277 15.60 -26.24 5.04
N ASN A 278 14.75 -26.05 4.03
CA ASN A 278 15.03 -25.15 2.89
C ASN A 278 14.74 -23.66 3.18
N ASN A 279 14.05 -23.32 4.28
CA ASN A 279 13.64 -21.93 4.59
C ASN A 279 14.71 -21.07 5.27
N ALA A 280 15.84 -21.65 5.69
CA ALA A 280 16.93 -20.91 6.31
C ALA A 280 17.75 -20.09 5.31
N ASN A 281 17.65 -20.39 4.01
CA ASN A 281 18.55 -19.87 2.98
C ASN A 281 17.99 -18.75 2.10
N VAL A 282 16.73 -18.32 2.27
CA VAL A 282 16.19 -17.19 1.49
C VAL A 282 16.89 -15.89 1.94
N PRO A 283 17.62 -15.19 1.05
CA PRO A 283 18.32 -13.97 1.42
C PRO A 283 17.35 -12.90 1.92
N LEU A 284 17.63 -12.34 3.10
CA LEU A 284 16.85 -11.24 3.66
C LEU A 284 17.48 -9.91 3.23
N PRO A 285 16.68 -8.92 2.79
CA PRO A 285 17.15 -7.56 2.60
C PRO A 285 17.74 -7.07 3.91
N SER A 286 19.03 -6.73 3.88
CA SER A 286 19.75 -6.39 5.11
C SER A 286 20.91 -5.44 4.92
N GLY A 287 21.25 -5.14 3.67
CA GLY A 287 22.19 -4.07 3.34
C GLY A 287 21.59 -2.69 3.49
N THR A 288 22.39 -1.68 3.17
CA THR A 288 21.93 -0.30 3.01
C THR A 288 20.84 -0.23 1.94
N PHE A 289 19.80 0.56 2.19
CA PHE A 289 18.76 0.84 1.20
C PHE A 289 19.38 1.26 -0.14
N GLY A 290 18.92 0.60 -1.20
CA GLY A 290 19.35 0.86 -2.57
C GLY A 290 18.30 1.66 -3.32
N LYS A 291 17.12 1.06 -3.53
CA LYS A 291 16.06 1.66 -4.35
C LYS A 291 14.65 1.18 -4.00
N VAL A 292 13.66 1.99 -4.34
CA VAL A 292 12.26 1.61 -4.44
C VAL A 292 11.99 0.95 -5.79
N LEU A 293 11.35 -0.20 -5.76
CA LEU A 293 10.98 -1.02 -6.92
C LEU A 293 9.57 -0.70 -7.39
N TYR A 294 8.62 -0.64 -6.46
CA TYR A 294 7.24 -0.30 -6.74
C TYR A 294 6.55 0.20 -5.47
N LEU A 295 5.38 0.81 -5.63
CA LEU A 295 4.49 1.24 -4.57
C LEU A 295 3.06 0.82 -4.93
N LYS A 296 2.33 0.27 -3.96
CA LYS A 296 0.94 -0.13 -4.15
C LYS A 296 0.08 0.32 -2.97
N VAL A 297 -1.04 0.98 -3.27
CA VAL A 297 -2.00 1.45 -2.26
C VAL A 297 -3.30 0.70 -2.46
N TYR A 298 -3.76 0.02 -1.41
CA TYR A 298 -4.99 -0.76 -1.43
C TYR A 298 -6.22 0.06 -1.05
N ALA A 299 -7.38 -0.53 -1.27
CA ALA A 299 -8.69 0.04 -0.97
C ALA A 299 -8.90 0.43 0.49
N ASN A 300 -9.96 1.24 0.67
CA ASN A 300 -10.51 1.79 1.90
C ASN A 300 -9.75 2.98 2.48
N CYS A 301 -9.25 3.85 1.60
CA CYS A 301 -8.65 5.12 1.96
C CYS A 301 -9.05 6.22 0.97
N ARG A 302 -8.89 7.48 1.41
CA ARG A 302 -8.72 8.61 0.50
C ARG A 302 -7.25 9.03 0.47
N LEU A 303 -6.75 9.31 -0.72
CA LEU A 303 -5.35 9.62 -0.98
C LEU A 303 -5.25 11.01 -1.64
N ARG A 304 -4.33 11.84 -1.12
CA ARG A 304 -4.08 13.19 -1.64
C ARG A 304 -2.71 13.29 -2.31
N ARG A 305 -1.66 12.76 -1.68
CA ARG A 305 -0.28 12.86 -2.17
C ARG A 305 0.55 11.63 -1.84
N ILE A 306 1.48 11.30 -2.73
CA ILE A 306 2.58 10.37 -2.50
C ILE A 306 3.86 11.02 -3.00
N TRP A 307 4.90 11.04 -2.17
CA TRP A 307 6.21 11.52 -2.56
C TRP A 307 7.31 10.78 -1.82
N LEU A 308 8.52 10.86 -2.38
CA LEU A 308 9.74 10.43 -1.73
C LEU A 308 10.64 11.64 -1.49
N SER A 309 11.46 11.60 -0.45
CA SER A 309 12.44 12.64 -0.14
C SER A 309 13.75 12.08 0.41
N GLU A 310 14.78 12.91 0.37
CA GLU A 310 16.10 12.61 0.91
C GLU A 310 16.08 12.51 2.45
N ASP A 311 15.27 13.35 3.09
CA ASP A 311 15.15 13.46 4.53
C ASP A 311 13.68 13.59 4.98
N ARG A 312 13.44 13.39 6.28
CA ARG A 312 12.12 13.59 6.90
C ARG A 312 11.72 15.08 6.97
N ARG A 313 12.72 15.96 7.04
CA ARG A 313 12.59 17.36 7.49
C ARG A 313 12.94 18.39 6.42
N SER A 314 13.08 17.98 5.16
CA SER A 314 13.20 18.93 4.06
C SER A 314 12.11 19.97 4.23
N VAL A 315 12.47 21.24 4.04
CA VAL A 315 11.50 22.34 4.04
C VAL A 315 10.52 22.01 2.93
N LEU A 316 9.39 21.42 3.34
CA LEU A 316 8.38 20.97 2.42
C LEU A 316 7.79 22.22 1.78
N PRO A 317 7.81 22.32 0.45
CA PRO A 317 7.06 23.35 -0.23
C PRO A 317 5.60 23.35 0.24
N TRP A 318 4.95 24.52 0.22
CA TRP A 318 3.61 24.69 0.79
C TRP A 318 2.60 23.68 0.21
N GLU A 319 2.76 23.23 -1.03
CA GLU A 319 1.88 22.25 -1.65
C GLU A 319 1.83 20.91 -0.89
N PHE A 320 2.88 20.55 -0.14
CA PHE A 320 2.96 19.34 0.69
C PHE A 320 2.40 19.54 2.10
N GLY A 321 2.03 20.76 2.49
CA GLY A 321 1.37 21.03 3.78
C GLY A 321 -0.08 20.50 3.83
N MET A 322 -0.54 20.15 5.03
CA MET A 322 -1.96 19.91 5.31
C MET A 322 -2.56 21.20 5.87
N TYR A 323 -3.28 21.94 5.04
CA TYR A 323 -4.02 23.12 5.45
C TYR A 323 -5.50 22.78 5.39
N ALA A 324 -6.16 22.76 6.56
CA ALA A 324 -7.60 22.79 6.60
C ALA A 324 -8.05 24.21 6.23
N SER A 325 -9.10 24.35 5.42
CA SER A 325 -9.72 25.66 5.22
C SER A 325 -10.23 26.18 6.56
N ALA A 326 -9.87 27.41 6.91
CA ALA A 326 -10.61 28.14 7.92
C ALA A 326 -12.01 28.39 7.32
N GLN A 327 -13.07 27.89 7.98
CA GLN A 327 -14.39 28.47 7.75
C GLN A 327 -14.35 29.86 8.39
N GLU A 328 -14.48 30.90 7.54
CA GLU A 328 -14.98 32.21 7.96
C GLU A 328 -16.47 32.14 8.26
#